data_AF-A0A644YBL5-F1
#
_entry.id   AF-A0A644YBL5-F1
#
_cell.length_a   1.000
_cell.length_b   1.000
_cell.length_c   1.000
_cell.angle_alpha   90.00
_cell.angle_beta   90.00
_cell.angle_gamma   90.00
#
_symmetry.space_group_name_H-M   'P 1'
#
loop_
_entity.id
_entity.type
_entity.pdbx_description
1 polymer ?
#
loop_
_entity_poly.entity_id
_entity_poly.type
_entity_poly.pdbx_seq_one_letter_code
_entity_poly.pdbx_strand_id
1 'polypeptide(L)'
;MIGEELLPHLHINSEVVQVLERHLNNDVWIKKKNIQQYIRIPQRIDAHKREYLSARAEFYCSTFSSHVASEYEALRVLGNRVDDSAIYIADCCANTELLIRDLEKRQRYFNSFLDSLLPADRKELTDYYLNKDGFSLKPLTNIEERAYEEIREIDEAMNYMKGIEPDFEAEQLQEIQEVAEAMDNLNLDAEGSAVVFDNTFNNIAEMLGVTF
;
A
#
# COMPACT_ATOMS: atom_id res chain seq x y z
N MET A 1 -10.39 31.70 -45.51
CA MET A 1 -10.35 30.22 -45.64
C MET A 1 -8.90 29.83 -45.64
N ILE A 2 -8.35 29.49 -44.48
CA ILE A 2 -6.96 29.06 -44.29
C ILE A 2 -7.04 27.72 -43.57
N GLY A 3 -6.55 26.68 -44.25
CA GLY A 3 -5.84 25.54 -43.69
C GLY A 3 -6.53 24.71 -42.61
N GLU A 4 -7.43 23.82 -43.01
CA GLU A 4 -7.48 22.48 -42.42
C GLU A 4 -6.26 21.70 -42.92
N GLU A 5 -5.10 21.88 -42.30
CA GLU A 5 -3.93 21.05 -42.58
C GLU A 5 -2.97 21.22 -41.42
N LEU A 6 -3.03 20.28 -40.47
CA LEU A 6 -1.94 19.76 -39.64
C LEU A 6 -2.57 18.96 -38.50
N LEU A 7 -2.82 17.67 -38.76
CA LEU A 7 -2.69 16.54 -37.82
C LEU A 7 -3.09 15.20 -38.49
N PRO A 8 -2.49 14.78 -39.62
CA PRO A 8 -2.33 13.36 -39.88
C PRO A 8 -0.94 12.93 -39.39
N HIS A 9 -0.81 11.72 -38.85
CA HIS A 9 0.46 11.07 -38.48
C HIS A 9 0.97 11.25 -37.04
N LEU A 10 0.10 11.08 -36.05
CA LEU A 10 0.48 10.27 -34.89
C LEU A 10 -0.08 8.86 -35.12
N HIS A 11 0.64 8.07 -35.94
CA HIS A 11 0.51 6.60 -35.88
C HIS A 11 1.11 6.18 -34.53
N ILE A 12 0.37 6.39 -33.45
CA ILE A 12 0.71 5.80 -32.16
C ILE A 12 0.67 4.31 -32.42
N ASN A 13 1.85 3.70 -32.35
CA ASN A 13 2.06 2.29 -32.65
C ASN A 13 1.03 1.49 -31.85
N SER A 14 0.26 0.60 -32.51
CA SER A 14 -0.82 -0.16 -31.84
C SER A 14 -0.34 -0.90 -30.59
N GLU A 15 0.96 -1.23 -30.54
CA GLU A 15 1.62 -1.84 -29.39
C GLU A 15 1.77 -0.87 -28.21
N VAL A 16 2.09 0.40 -28.46
CA VAL A 16 2.20 1.45 -27.42
C VAL A 16 0.84 1.71 -26.79
N VAL A 17 -0.23 1.79 -27.59
CA VAL A 17 -1.61 1.92 -27.07
C VAL A 17 -1.97 0.72 -26.18
N GLN A 18 -1.66 -0.50 -26.60
CA GLN A 18 -1.93 -1.71 -25.80
C GLN A 18 -1.12 -1.77 -24.50
N VAL A 19 0.12 -1.30 -24.49
CA VAL A 19 0.95 -1.24 -23.27
C VAL A 19 0.41 -0.19 -22.31
N LEU A 20 0.05 1.00 -22.81
CA LEU A 20 -0.55 2.07 -22.01
C LEU A 20 -1.90 1.64 -21.43
N GLU A 21 -2.77 1.00 -22.21
CA GLU A 21 -4.03 0.45 -21.72
C GLU A 21 -3.81 -0.61 -20.64
N ARG A 22 -2.80 -1.49 -20.77
CA ARG A 22 -2.47 -2.46 -19.71
C ARG A 22 -1.97 -1.76 -18.44
N HIS A 23 -1.11 -0.76 -18.55
CA HIS A 23 -0.60 -0.02 -17.40
C HIS A 23 -1.69 0.79 -16.69
N LEU A 24 -2.51 1.53 -17.44
CA LEU A 24 -3.65 2.27 -16.90
C LEU A 24 -4.66 1.35 -16.21
N ASN A 25 -4.96 0.20 -16.82
CA ASN A 25 -5.85 -0.80 -16.22
C ASN A 25 -5.25 -1.41 -14.94
N ASN A 26 -3.93 -1.56 -14.87
CA ASN A 26 -3.24 -2.06 -13.69
C ASN A 26 -3.27 -1.02 -12.55
N ASP A 27 -3.00 0.25 -12.84
CA ASP A 27 -3.03 1.33 -11.84
C ASP A 27 -4.42 1.49 -11.21
N VAL A 28 -5.47 1.57 -12.03
CA VAL A 28 -6.85 1.63 -11.54
C VAL A 28 -7.18 0.43 -10.64
N TRP A 29 -6.73 -0.76 -11.02
CA TRP A 29 -6.95 -1.96 -10.22
C TRP A 29 -6.24 -1.90 -8.87
N ILE A 30 -4.99 -1.44 -8.84
CA ILE A 30 -4.20 -1.28 -7.60
C ILE A 30 -4.89 -0.28 -6.67
N LYS A 31 -5.28 0.89 -7.20
CA LYS A 31 -5.98 1.94 -6.43
C LYS A 31 -7.28 1.41 -5.80
N LYS A 32 -8.13 0.76 -6.60
CA LYS A 32 -9.39 0.17 -6.11
C LYS A 32 -9.16 -0.94 -5.09
N LYS A 33 -8.10 -1.74 -5.26
CA LYS A 33 -7.71 -2.75 -4.29
C LYS A 33 -7.28 -2.13 -2.96
N ASN A 34 -6.51 -1.04 -2.97
CA ASN A 34 -6.08 -0.36 -1.74
C ASN A 34 -7.29 0.21 -0.99
N ILE A 35 -8.22 0.86 -1.70
CA ILE A 35 -9.49 1.34 -1.13
C ILE A 35 -10.25 0.19 -0.46
N GLN A 36 -10.39 -0.95 -1.16
CA GLN A 36 -11.06 -2.12 -0.60
C GLN A 36 -10.38 -2.63 0.67
N GLN A 37 -9.05 -2.70 0.67
CA GLN A 37 -8.30 -3.18 1.83
C GLN A 37 -8.52 -2.30 3.05
N TYR A 38 -8.60 -0.99 2.87
CA TYR A 38 -8.89 -0.01 3.92
C TYR A 38 -10.31 -0.13 4.46
N ILE A 39 -11.30 -0.24 3.57
CA ILE A 39 -12.71 -0.47 3.95
C ILE A 39 -12.87 -1.80 4.70
N ARG A 40 -12.05 -2.81 4.37
CA ARG A 40 -12.06 -4.13 5.00
C ARG A 40 -11.12 -4.28 6.22
N ILE A 41 -10.52 -3.20 6.70
CA ILE A 41 -9.70 -3.23 7.93
C ILE A 41 -10.44 -3.82 9.13
N PRO A 42 -11.71 -3.47 9.45
CA PRO A 42 -12.39 -4.04 10.61
C PRO A 42 -12.45 -5.58 10.57
N GLN A 43 -12.77 -6.17 9.41
CA GLN A 43 -12.81 -7.63 9.25
C GLN A 43 -11.43 -8.27 9.42
N ARG A 44 -10.36 -7.59 8.98
CA ARG A 44 -8.98 -8.04 9.17
C ARG A 44 -8.56 -7.97 10.63
N ILE A 45 -8.92 -6.90 11.34
CA ILE A 45 -8.69 -6.78 12.79
C ILE A 45 -9.39 -7.93 13.52
N ASP A 46 -10.65 -8.23 13.20
CA ASP A 46 -11.38 -9.33 13.83
C ASP A 46 -10.79 -10.71 13.50
N ALA A 47 -10.27 -10.90 12.29
CA ALA A 47 -9.55 -12.12 11.91
C ALA A 47 -8.27 -12.28 12.75
N HIS A 48 -7.44 -11.25 12.84
CA HIS A 48 -6.20 -11.29 13.63
C HIS A 48 -6.46 -11.40 15.14
N LYS A 49 -7.53 -10.78 15.67
CA LYS A 49 -7.94 -10.95 17.07
C LYS A 49 -8.29 -12.41 17.38
N ARG A 50 -8.99 -13.09 16.47
CA ARG A 50 -9.31 -14.53 16.62
C ARG A 50 -8.06 -15.40 16.56
N GLU A 51 -7.17 -15.13 15.60
CA GLU A 51 -5.88 -15.80 15.47
C GLU A 51 -5.01 -15.64 16.72
N TYR A 52 -4.89 -14.41 17.23
CA TYR A 52 -4.19 -14.09 18.47
C TYR A 52 -4.75 -14.84 19.66
N LEU A 53 -6.08 -14.88 19.83
CA LEU A 53 -6.70 -15.63 20.93
C LEU A 53 -6.42 -17.13 20.84
N SER A 54 -6.41 -17.69 19.63
CA SER A 54 -6.06 -19.10 19.40
C SER A 54 -4.60 -19.38 19.75
N ALA A 55 -3.67 -18.57 19.23
CA ALA A 55 -2.24 -18.70 19.51
C ALA A 55 -1.93 -18.54 21.01
N ARG A 56 -2.60 -17.59 21.67
CA ARG A 56 -2.47 -17.38 23.10
C ARG A 56 -2.98 -18.56 23.93
N ALA A 57 -4.08 -19.20 23.52
CA ALA A 57 -4.55 -20.41 24.17
C ALA A 57 -3.54 -21.57 24.02
N GLU A 58 -2.96 -21.72 22.83
CA GLU A 58 -1.91 -22.72 22.56
C GLU A 58 -0.66 -22.46 23.42
N PHE A 59 -0.21 -21.21 23.51
CA PHE A 59 0.91 -20.82 24.37
C PHE A 59 0.69 -21.25 25.83
N TYR A 60 -0.49 -20.98 26.38
CA TYR A 60 -0.80 -21.38 27.76
C TYR A 60 -0.85 -22.90 27.94
N CYS A 61 -1.45 -23.63 26.99
CA CYS A 61 -1.45 -25.10 27.02
C CYS A 61 -0.01 -25.67 27.01
N SER A 62 0.88 -25.10 26.20
CA SER A 62 2.27 -25.54 26.08
C SER A 62 3.11 -25.18 27.30
N THR A 63 2.88 -24.02 27.92
CA THR A 63 3.71 -23.53 29.05
C THR A 63 3.22 -23.97 30.43
N PHE A 64 1.93 -24.28 30.60
CA PHE A 64 1.33 -24.66 31.88
C PHE A 64 0.92 -26.13 31.98
N SER A 65 1.17 -26.94 30.94
CA SER A 65 1.06 -28.39 31.11
C SER A 65 2.25 -28.92 31.91
N SER A 66 1.98 -29.94 32.72
CA SER A 66 2.99 -30.75 33.38
C SER A 66 2.65 -32.20 33.09
N HIS A 67 3.68 -33.03 32.92
CA HIS A 67 3.48 -34.45 32.66
C HIS A 67 4.06 -35.25 33.83
N VAL A 68 3.32 -36.29 34.21
CA VAL A 68 3.73 -37.20 35.26
C VAL A 68 4.50 -38.34 34.61
N ALA A 69 5.77 -38.49 34.97
CA ALA A 69 6.61 -39.59 34.53
C ALA A 69 6.80 -40.58 35.69
N SER A 70 6.79 -41.87 35.36
CA SER A 70 7.16 -42.94 36.28
C SER A 70 8.58 -43.39 35.95
N GLU A 71 9.51 -43.13 36.86
CA GLU A 71 10.90 -43.55 36.74
C GLU A 71 11.32 -44.21 38.06
N TYR A 72 11.91 -45.41 37.99
CA TYR A 72 12.47 -46.12 39.14
C TYR A 72 11.52 -46.23 40.34
N GLU A 73 10.30 -46.72 40.12
CA GLU A 73 9.25 -46.94 41.15
C GLU A 73 8.73 -45.66 41.84
N ALA A 74 9.09 -44.46 41.36
CA ALA A 74 8.60 -43.19 41.86
C ALA A 74 7.84 -42.39 40.78
N LEU A 75 6.74 -41.75 41.18
CA LEU A 75 6.05 -40.75 40.35
C LEU A 75 6.74 -39.40 40.55
N ARG A 76 7.12 -38.76 39.44
CA ARG A 76 7.63 -37.39 39.44
C ARG A 76 6.78 -36.53 38.53
N VAL A 77 6.49 -35.30 38.99
CA VAL A 77 5.93 -34.25 38.14
C VAL A 77 7.10 -33.57 37.44
N LEU A 78 7.20 -33.72 36.14
CA LEU A 78 8.15 -32.99 35.32
C LEU A 78 7.48 -31.70 34.85
N GLY A 79 8.10 -30.56 35.16
CA GLY A 79 7.73 -29.30 34.52
C GLY A 79 8.03 -29.38 33.03
N ASN A 80 7.21 -28.74 32.20
CA ASN A 80 7.50 -28.66 30.79
C ASN A 80 8.82 -27.91 30.58
N ARG A 81 9.67 -28.46 29.72
CA ARG A 81 10.70 -27.64 29.08
C ARG A 81 9.95 -26.61 28.25
N VAL A 82 10.31 -25.33 28.42
CA VAL A 82 9.88 -24.29 27.49
C VAL A 82 10.58 -24.63 26.18
N ASP A 83 9.90 -25.42 25.35
CA ASP A 83 10.39 -25.78 24.03
C ASP A 83 10.47 -24.51 23.18
N ASP A 84 11.32 -24.52 22.15
CA ASP A 84 11.45 -23.42 21.17
C ASP A 84 10.10 -23.01 20.56
N SER A 85 9.12 -23.92 20.57
CA SER A 85 7.72 -23.68 20.18
C SER A 85 7.03 -22.62 21.04
N ALA A 86 7.24 -22.58 22.35
CA ALA A 86 6.63 -21.60 23.24
C ALA A 86 7.19 -20.19 22.99
N ILE A 87 8.50 -20.09 22.71
CA ILE A 87 9.14 -18.82 22.33
C ILE A 87 8.57 -18.34 20.99
N TYR A 88 8.51 -19.22 19.99
CA TYR A 88 7.92 -18.92 18.69
C TYR A 88 6.47 -18.42 18.79
N ILE A 89 5.61 -19.09 19.57
CA ILE A 89 4.22 -18.67 19.75
C ILE A 89 4.12 -17.31 20.45
N ALA A 90 5.01 -17.03 21.42
CA ALA A 90 5.07 -15.73 22.08
C ALA A 90 5.43 -14.61 21.09
N ASP A 91 6.41 -14.84 20.21
CA ASP A 91 6.77 -13.90 19.14
C ASP A 91 5.62 -13.70 18.15
N CYS A 92 4.94 -14.77 17.74
CA CYS A 92 3.74 -14.68 16.91
C CYS A 92 2.67 -13.80 17.58
N CYS A 93 2.38 -14.01 18.87
CA CYS A 93 1.42 -13.20 19.60
C CYS A 93 1.80 -11.72 19.62
N ALA A 94 3.08 -11.41 19.90
CA ALA A 94 3.58 -10.04 19.93
C ALA A 94 3.47 -9.36 18.55
N ASN A 95 3.84 -10.06 17.47
CA ASN A 95 3.74 -9.55 16.11
C ASN A 95 2.28 -9.33 15.69
N THR A 96 1.37 -10.24 16.03
CA THR A 96 -0.06 -10.07 15.75
C THR A 96 -0.65 -8.89 16.51
N GLU A 97 -0.26 -8.66 17.77
CA GLU A 97 -0.70 -7.47 18.52
C GLU A 97 -0.23 -6.16 17.87
N LEU A 98 1.04 -6.10 17.44
CA LEU A 98 1.57 -4.92 16.75
C LEU A 98 0.81 -4.67 15.45
N LEU A 99 0.56 -5.72 14.66
CA LEU A 99 -0.22 -5.62 13.43
C LEU A 99 -1.65 -5.12 13.70
N ILE A 100 -2.32 -5.62 14.74
CA ILE A 100 -3.65 -5.16 15.13
C ILE A 100 -3.62 -3.67 15.47
N ARG A 101 -2.64 -3.22 16.28
CA ARG A 101 -2.52 -1.79 16.67
C ARG A 101 -2.30 -0.89 15.46
N ASP A 102 -1.47 -1.33 14.51
CA ASP A 102 -1.25 -0.60 13.26
C ASP A 102 -2.52 -0.50 12.41
N LEU A 103 -3.26 -1.62 12.28
CA LEU A 103 -4.54 -1.64 11.56
C LEU A 103 -5.58 -0.75 12.25
N GLU A 104 -5.71 -0.81 13.57
CA GLU A 104 -6.61 0.06 14.35
C GLU A 104 -6.27 1.54 14.16
N LYS A 105 -4.97 1.87 14.10
CA LYS A 105 -4.52 3.24 13.86
C LYS A 105 -4.86 3.72 12.44
N ARG A 106 -4.59 2.90 11.42
CA ARG A 106 -4.97 3.16 10.02
C ARG A 106 -6.48 3.33 9.88
N GLN A 107 -7.25 2.44 10.52
CA GLN A 107 -8.71 2.50 10.53
C GLN A 107 -9.22 3.82 11.14
N ARG A 108 -8.62 4.27 12.24
CA ARG A 108 -9.02 5.51 12.89
C ARG A 108 -8.84 6.72 11.97
N TYR A 109 -7.71 6.84 11.28
CA TYR A 109 -7.49 7.93 10.34
C TYR A 109 -8.44 7.83 9.14
N PHE A 110 -8.58 6.65 8.55
CA PHE A 110 -9.48 6.45 7.42
C PHE A 110 -10.96 6.70 7.78
N ASN A 111 -11.39 6.31 8.98
CA ASN A 111 -12.74 6.63 9.46
C ASN A 111 -12.94 8.15 9.61
N SER A 112 -11.92 8.90 10.03
CA SER A 112 -11.98 10.37 10.07
C SER A 112 -12.23 10.95 8.67
N PHE A 113 -11.59 10.40 7.64
CA PHE A 113 -11.87 10.75 6.26
C PHE A 113 -13.31 10.37 5.85
N LEU A 114 -13.75 9.15 6.12
CA LEU A 114 -15.12 8.71 5.80
C LEU A 114 -16.18 9.60 6.45
N ASP A 115 -15.95 10.03 7.69
CA ASP A 115 -16.85 10.92 8.42
C ASP A 115 -16.85 12.36 7.90
N SER A 116 -15.82 12.76 7.14
CA SER A 116 -15.76 14.05 6.43
C SER A 116 -16.59 14.05 5.13
N LEU A 117 -16.94 12.88 4.60
CA LEU A 117 -17.73 12.74 3.37
C LEU A 117 -19.22 12.97 3.62
N LEU A 118 -19.95 13.29 2.54
CA LEU A 118 -21.41 13.30 2.61
C LEU A 118 -21.92 11.88 2.94
N PRO A 119 -23.01 11.75 3.73
CA PRO A 119 -23.53 10.44 4.11
C PRO A 119 -23.88 9.52 2.93
N ALA A 120 -24.31 10.09 1.80
CA ALA A 120 -24.61 9.36 0.58
C ALA A 120 -23.32 8.76 -0.03
N ASP A 121 -22.30 9.59 -0.22
CA ASP A 121 -20.99 9.21 -0.77
C ASP A 121 -20.31 8.15 0.08
N ARG A 122 -20.30 8.34 1.41
CA ARG A 122 -19.77 7.35 2.36
C ARG A 122 -20.47 6.00 2.20
N LYS A 123 -21.80 6.02 2.10
CA LYS A 123 -22.60 4.80 1.96
C LYS A 123 -22.30 4.11 0.62
N GLU A 124 -22.31 4.86 -0.48
CA GLU A 124 -22.01 4.32 -1.81
C GLU A 124 -20.62 3.66 -1.85
N LEU A 125 -19.61 4.36 -1.35
CA LEU A 125 -18.24 3.86 -1.30
C LEU A 125 -18.15 2.58 -0.45
N THR A 126 -18.72 2.60 0.75
CA THR A 126 -18.64 1.47 1.69
C THR A 126 -19.40 0.25 1.16
N ASP A 127 -20.64 0.43 0.69
CA ASP A 127 -21.48 -0.66 0.18
C ASP A 127 -20.86 -1.29 -1.08
N TYR A 128 -20.25 -0.49 -1.96
CA TYR A 128 -19.58 -0.97 -3.16
C TYR A 128 -18.42 -1.90 -2.82
N TYR A 129 -17.51 -1.47 -1.94
CA TYR A 129 -16.28 -2.19 -1.66
C TYR A 129 -16.43 -3.34 -0.65
N LEU A 130 -17.48 -3.33 0.18
CA LEU A 130 -17.81 -4.45 1.04
C LEU A 130 -18.39 -5.62 0.25
N ASN A 131 -19.34 -5.37 -0.66
CA ASN A 131 -20.18 -6.42 -1.25
C ASN A 131 -19.70 -6.95 -2.61
N LYS A 132 -18.75 -6.28 -3.25
CA LYS A 132 -18.34 -6.63 -4.62
C LYS A 132 -17.05 -7.44 -4.65
N ASP A 133 -17.17 -8.70 -5.08
CA ASP A 133 -16.05 -9.56 -5.42
C ASP A 133 -15.61 -9.27 -6.87
N GLY A 134 -14.74 -8.28 -7.03
CA GLY A 134 -14.14 -7.93 -8.31
C GLY A 134 -14.21 -6.44 -8.63
N PHE A 135 -13.07 -5.89 -9.07
CA PHE A 135 -12.96 -4.50 -9.47
C PHE A 135 -13.40 -4.33 -10.92
N SER A 136 -14.26 -3.34 -11.17
CA SER A 136 -14.49 -2.89 -12.54
C SER A 136 -13.25 -2.12 -13.02
N LEU A 137 -12.81 -2.37 -14.26
CA LEU A 137 -11.81 -1.55 -14.96
C LEU A 137 -12.30 -0.14 -15.33
N LYS A 138 -13.49 0.26 -14.85
CA LYS A 138 -13.96 1.64 -15.00
C LYS A 138 -13.00 2.57 -14.26
N PRO A 139 -12.76 3.79 -14.79
CA PRO A 139 -12.02 4.84 -14.10
C PRO A 139 -12.52 5.04 -12.67
N LEU A 140 -11.64 5.59 -11.84
CA LEU A 140 -12.01 5.97 -10.48
C LEU A 140 -13.03 7.12 -10.55
N THR A 141 -14.00 7.08 -9.65
CA THR A 141 -14.86 8.25 -9.40
C THR A 141 -14.10 9.27 -8.58
N ASN A 142 -14.53 10.54 -8.59
CA ASN A 142 -13.90 11.60 -7.79
C ASN A 142 -13.81 11.26 -6.29
N ILE A 143 -14.78 10.51 -5.75
CA ILE A 143 -14.76 10.07 -4.35
C ILE A 143 -13.71 8.96 -4.15
N GLU A 144 -13.58 8.04 -5.10
CA GLU A 144 -12.55 6.99 -5.05
C GLU A 144 -11.14 7.57 -5.20
N GLU A 145 -10.94 8.59 -6.03
CA GLU A 145 -9.66 9.30 -6.13
C GLU A 145 -9.28 9.96 -4.81
N ARG A 146 -10.19 10.73 -4.21
CA ARG A 146 -9.99 11.34 -2.89
C ARG A 146 -9.71 10.31 -1.80
N ALA A 147 -10.42 9.17 -1.83
CA ALA A 147 -10.19 8.09 -0.87
C ALA A 147 -8.81 7.45 -1.05
N TYR A 148 -8.35 7.33 -2.29
CA TYR A 148 -7.01 6.80 -2.58
C TYR A 148 -5.90 7.77 -2.16
N GLU A 149 -6.07 9.08 -2.40
CA GLU A 149 -5.14 10.11 -1.94
C GLU A 149 -4.99 10.10 -0.42
N GLU A 150 -6.11 10.06 0.31
CA GLU A 150 -6.10 9.96 1.77
C GLU A 150 -5.37 8.68 2.24
N ILE A 151 -5.58 7.54 1.56
CA ILE A 151 -4.88 6.30 1.87
C ILE A 151 -3.36 6.48 1.72
N ARG A 152 -2.91 7.16 0.66
CA ARG A 152 -1.49 7.44 0.44
C ARG A 152 -0.91 8.29 1.57
N GLU A 153 -1.61 9.35 1.98
CA GLU A 153 -1.18 10.21 3.09
C GLU A 153 -1.12 9.43 4.42
N ILE A 154 -2.11 8.57 4.68
CA ILE A 154 -2.10 7.69 5.87
C ILE A 154 -0.91 6.73 5.83
N ASP A 155 -0.64 6.11 4.67
CA ASP A 155 0.48 5.17 4.50
C ASP A 155 1.82 5.86 4.74
N GLU A 156 2.02 7.04 4.17
CA GLU A 156 3.20 7.87 4.34
C GLU A 156 3.40 8.27 5.81
N ALA A 157 2.35 8.79 6.45
CA ALA A 157 2.40 9.15 7.87
C ALA A 157 2.70 7.94 8.77
N MET A 158 2.13 6.76 8.45
CA MET A 158 2.40 5.53 9.18
C MET A 158 3.85 5.05 9.01
N ASN A 159 4.42 5.18 7.81
CA ASN A 159 5.82 4.84 7.54
C ASN A 159 6.77 5.78 8.28
N TYR A 160 6.50 7.09 8.23
CA TYR A 160 7.26 8.10 8.97
C TYR A 160 7.28 7.81 10.47
N MET A 161 6.13 7.47 11.06
CA MET A 161 6.03 7.13 12.49
C MET A 161 6.80 5.85 12.88
N LYS A 162 7.11 4.99 11.90
CA LYS A 162 7.90 3.77 12.10
C LYS A 162 9.40 3.97 11.81
N GLY A 163 9.80 5.17 11.36
CA GLY A 163 11.17 5.43 10.92
C GLY A 163 11.54 4.67 9.64
N ILE A 164 10.54 4.31 8.82
CA ILE A 164 10.78 3.77 7.47
C ILE A 164 11.00 4.99 6.58
N GLU A 165 12.21 5.13 6.02
CA GLU A 165 12.51 6.22 5.09
C GLU A 165 11.59 6.15 3.86
N PRO A 166 11.10 7.29 3.36
CA PRO A 166 10.40 7.32 2.08
C PRO A 166 11.33 6.77 1.00
N ASP A 167 10.78 5.94 0.11
CA ASP A 167 11.55 5.37 -0.99
C ASP A 167 11.99 6.52 -1.90
N PHE A 168 13.26 6.92 -1.82
CA PHE A 168 13.80 8.07 -2.55
C PHE A 168 13.57 7.98 -4.06
N GLU A 169 13.43 6.76 -4.61
CA GLU A 169 13.09 6.54 -6.03
C GLU A 169 11.68 7.04 -6.39
N ALA A 170 10.71 6.94 -5.47
CA ALA A 170 9.34 7.38 -5.72
C ALA A 170 9.22 8.92 -5.70
N GLU A 171 9.96 9.59 -4.80
CA GLU A 171 10.06 11.06 -4.76
C GLU A 171 10.73 11.62 -6.02
N GLN A 172 11.84 11.01 -6.46
CA GLN A 172 12.53 11.43 -7.68
C GLN A 172 11.67 11.26 -8.94
N LEU A 173 10.89 10.18 -9.03
CA LEU A 173 9.96 9.98 -10.14
C LEU A 173 8.85 11.03 -10.15
N GLN A 174 8.37 11.45 -8.98
CA GLN A 174 7.35 12.48 -8.86
C GLN A 174 7.90 13.87 -9.24
N GLU A 175 9.12 14.21 -8.83
CA GLU A 175 9.81 15.43 -9.27
C GLU A 175 10.04 15.45 -10.79
N ILE A 176 10.48 14.33 -11.37
CA ILE A 176 10.67 14.20 -12.82
C ILE A 176 9.35 14.39 -13.57
N GLN A 177 8.25 13.88 -13.00
CA GLN A 177 6.92 13.96 -13.60
C GLN A 177 6.35 15.39 -13.50
N GLU A 178 6.53 16.08 -12.38
CA GLU A 178 6.18 17.50 -12.22
C GLU A 178 7.00 18.41 -13.17
N VAL A 179 8.29 18.11 -13.36
CA VAL A 179 9.13 18.81 -14.34
C VAL A 179 8.66 18.54 -15.77
N ALA A 180 8.29 17.30 -16.12
CA ALA A 180 7.78 16.96 -17.43
C ALA A 180 6.44 17.68 -17.74
N GLU A 181 5.52 17.70 -16.77
CA GLU A 181 4.24 18.42 -16.91
C GLU A 181 4.46 19.95 -16.99
N ALA A 182 5.43 20.50 -16.26
CA ALA A 182 5.82 21.91 -16.38
C ALA A 182 6.44 22.22 -17.75
N MET A 183 7.22 21.31 -18.33
CA MET A 183 7.82 21.44 -19.67
C MET A 183 6.76 21.40 -20.77
N ASP A 184 5.77 20.51 -20.66
CA ASP A 184 4.62 20.44 -21.59
C ASP A 184 3.77 21.72 -21.55
N ASN A 185 3.59 22.30 -20.35
CA ASN A 185 2.87 23.56 -20.18
C ASN A 185 3.63 24.79 -20.71
N LEU A 186 4.96 24.69 -20.88
CA LEU A 186 5.80 25.79 -21.36
C LEU A 186 5.95 25.85 -22.89
N ASN A 187 5.38 24.90 -23.64
CA ASN A 187 5.40 24.88 -25.11
C ASN A 187 6.81 25.17 -25.67
N LEU A 188 7.83 24.57 -25.07
CA LEU A 188 9.22 24.74 -25.49
C LEU A 188 9.43 23.97 -26.80
N ASP A 189 9.57 24.73 -27.89
CA ASP A 189 9.99 24.23 -29.19
C ASP A 189 11.23 23.33 -29.03
N ALA A 190 11.30 22.25 -29.81
CA ALA A 190 12.21 21.10 -29.65
C ALA A 190 13.71 21.42 -29.44
N GLU A 191 14.17 22.63 -29.77
CA GLU A 191 15.54 23.10 -29.53
C GLU A 191 15.80 23.55 -28.07
N GLY A 192 14.78 24.04 -27.36
CA GLY A 192 14.88 24.38 -25.94
C GLY A 192 14.87 23.16 -25.02
N SER A 193 14.19 22.08 -25.43
CA SER A 193 14.09 20.83 -24.67
C SER A 193 15.43 20.10 -24.54
N ALA A 194 16.27 20.08 -25.58
CA ALA A 194 17.56 19.37 -25.54
C ALA A 194 18.55 20.01 -24.54
N VAL A 195 18.58 21.34 -24.46
CA VAL A 195 19.52 22.08 -23.60
C VAL A 195 19.14 21.97 -22.12
N VAL A 196 17.83 21.93 -21.81
CA VAL A 196 17.36 21.74 -20.44
C VAL A 196 17.57 20.28 -20.01
N PHE A 197 17.23 19.30 -20.86
CA PHE A 197 17.46 17.88 -20.55
C PHE A 197 18.93 17.58 -20.29
N ASP A 198 19.86 18.12 -21.09
CA ASP A 198 21.30 17.92 -20.87
C ASP A 198 21.77 18.50 -19.53
N ASN A 199 21.23 19.65 -19.10
CA ASN A 199 21.58 20.23 -17.80
C ASN A 199 21.00 19.45 -16.63
N THR A 200 19.75 18.99 -16.72
CA THR A 200 19.14 18.18 -15.65
C THR A 200 19.78 16.80 -15.56
N PHE A 201 20.06 16.18 -16.71
CA PHE A 201 20.70 14.86 -16.77
C PHE A 201 22.14 14.92 -16.24
N ASN A 202 22.91 15.97 -16.58
CA ASN A 202 24.24 16.17 -16.02
C ASN A 202 24.22 16.44 -14.51
N ASN A 203 23.28 17.23 -14.00
CA ASN A 203 23.15 17.46 -12.56
C ASN A 203 22.78 16.18 -11.80
N ILE A 204 21.91 15.33 -12.37
CA ILE A 204 21.54 14.03 -11.79
C ILE A 204 22.73 13.07 -11.84
N ALA A 205 23.48 13.03 -12.95
CA ALA A 205 24.69 12.21 -13.08
C ALA A 205 25.78 12.63 -12.08
N GLU A 206 25.94 13.94 -11.83
CA GLU A 206 26.88 14.48 -10.85
C GLU A 206 26.46 14.14 -9.40
N MET A 207 25.15 14.20 -9.09
CA MET A 207 24.62 13.77 -7.78
C MET A 207 24.75 12.26 -7.53
N LEU A 208 24.69 11.44 -8.59
CA LEU A 208 24.85 9.99 -8.52
C LEU A 208 26.32 9.52 -8.59
N GLY A 209 27.27 10.46 -8.73
CA GLY A 209 28.70 10.14 -8.85
C GLY A 209 29.07 9.39 -10.14
N VAL A 210 28.22 9.47 -11.17
CA VAL A 210 28.44 8.82 -12.46
C VAL A 210 29.00 9.86 -13.42
N THR A 211 30.31 9.88 -13.59
CA THR A 211 30.97 10.69 -14.64
C THR A 211 30.97 9.94 -15.96
N PHE A 212 30.38 10.52 -17.01
CA PHE A 212 30.51 10.06 -18.40
C PHE A 212 31.76 10.66 -19.06
#